data_AF-A0A2N0AIU3-F1
#
_entry.id   AF-A0A2N0AIU3-F1
#
_cell.length_a   1.000
_cell.length_b   1.000
_cell.length_c   1.000
_cell.angle_alpha   90.00
_cell.angle_beta   90.00
_cell.angle_gamma   90.00
#
_symmetry.space_group_name_H-M   'P 1'
#
loop_
_entity.id
_entity.type
_entity.pdbx_description
1 polymer ?
#
loop_
_entity_poly.entity_id
_entity_poly.type
_entity_poly.pdbx_seq_one_letter_code
_entity_poly.pdbx_strand_id
1 'polypeptide(L)'
;MRKYRKNPRFTFLFVFVLICFQFHCLLNPIVRELLDLDPSKKKDNLFNLSILLGLYGGPSATITPSLGFVILANTKIRVVFNRSMNPDSLSATLGIPLGQTWSDTYAVNDTVVLSGTIPLGTNTFLLDGADANGFPLPTIIGSYTVLASNTNLYYVSPSGNNGNSGTSPGSAKLTIPSTITGATAPAAILVSEGHFPVDSGLGTQVSLVNNVSLYGGFSSDFLNRNSNLYISKIIDTTTSVVPDTLTINAGATITATTVIDGFTIQGSSNPNVTGTSMAIYCFSGSPTITNNRVEAGTIANGNSAGILLESSSAIISNNTIHGGVSTVQSTFGISVGLSSSPIITGNVIFGGIALDSAHGIYNTPHANTPTILSNTIDGGTGNISYAFNTSHPSNSVVTSNILNGGTGNVSYAIYQGAGASDVGIYQFNTLFTSGGAIRYCLYENGGSNPISFNGNRLFGCQTALYFDEGLNPINSITTINGGTIGGPTYSGNY
;
A
#
# COMPACT_ATOMS: atom_id res chain seq x y z
N MET A 1 -23.43 -0.52 33.18
CA MET A 1 -24.59 0.23 32.66
C MET A 1 -24.57 1.67 33.17
N ARG A 2 -24.10 2.65 32.37
CA ARG A 2 -24.20 4.08 32.68
C ARG A 2 -25.31 4.68 31.81
N LYS A 3 -26.39 5.18 32.42
CA LYS A 3 -27.53 5.82 31.73
C LYS A 3 -27.12 7.19 31.19
N TYR A 4 -27.04 7.32 29.87
CA TYR A 4 -26.91 8.61 29.18
C TYR A 4 -28.26 9.36 29.25
N ARG A 5 -28.33 10.47 29.99
CA ARG A 5 -29.48 11.40 29.96
C ARG A 5 -29.32 12.35 28.77
N LYS A 6 -30.15 12.19 27.73
CA LYS A 6 -30.32 13.19 26.65
C LYS A 6 -30.93 14.46 27.24
N ASN A 7 -30.28 15.59 27.03
CA ASN A 7 -30.73 16.91 27.49
C ASN A 7 -31.48 17.61 26.33
N PRO A 8 -32.81 17.83 26.39
CA PRO A 8 -33.62 18.26 25.25
C PRO A 8 -33.62 19.77 24.96
N ARG A 9 -32.79 20.57 25.64
CA ARG A 9 -32.85 22.04 25.56
C ARG A 9 -32.01 22.69 24.46
N PHE A 10 -31.14 21.95 23.77
CA PHE A 10 -30.25 22.53 22.75
C PHE A 10 -30.89 22.68 21.36
N THR A 11 -31.99 21.99 21.07
CA THR A 11 -32.60 21.97 19.73
C THR A 11 -33.52 23.17 19.47
N PHE A 12 -34.15 23.73 20.52
CA PHE A 12 -35.16 24.78 20.35
C PHE A 12 -34.56 26.17 20.06
N LEU A 13 -33.42 26.49 20.68
CA LEU A 13 -32.72 27.76 20.47
C LEU A 13 -32.13 27.85 19.06
N PHE A 14 -31.63 26.74 18.52
CA PHE A 14 -31.07 26.68 17.16
C PHE A 14 -32.14 26.88 16.09
N VAL A 15 -33.33 26.28 16.28
CA VAL A 15 -34.49 26.49 15.40
C VAL A 15 -34.97 27.95 15.46
N PHE A 16 -35.01 28.56 16.64
CA PHE A 16 -35.45 29.96 16.79
C PHE A 16 -34.47 30.95 16.16
N VAL A 17 -33.16 30.74 16.31
CA VAL A 17 -32.12 31.56 15.66
C VAL A 17 -32.18 31.43 14.14
N LEU A 18 -32.39 30.23 13.60
CA LEU A 18 -32.61 30.02 12.16
C LEU A 18 -33.84 30.77 11.63
N ILE A 19 -34.95 30.77 12.38
CA ILE A 19 -36.16 31.52 12.04
C ILE A 19 -35.90 33.04 12.07
N CYS A 20 -35.21 33.55 13.10
CA CYS A 20 -34.90 34.98 13.19
C CYS A 20 -33.90 35.44 12.10
N PHE A 21 -32.93 34.61 11.74
CA PHE A 21 -31.99 34.89 10.64
C PHE A 21 -32.72 34.89 9.29
N GLN A 22 -33.68 33.97 9.08
CA GLN A 22 -34.55 33.96 7.90
C GLN A 22 -35.39 35.25 7.79
N PHE A 23 -35.90 35.78 8.90
CA PHE A 23 -36.68 37.03 8.89
C PHE A 23 -35.86 38.28 8.53
N HIS A 24 -34.58 38.35 8.92
CA HIS A 24 -33.70 39.46 8.49
C HIS A 24 -33.26 39.34 7.02
N CYS A 25 -33.07 38.13 6.50
CA CYS A 25 -32.79 37.91 5.08
C CYS A 25 -33.99 38.25 4.17
N LEU A 26 -35.23 38.05 4.64
CA LEU A 26 -36.46 38.40 3.91
C LEU A 26 -36.74 39.90 3.81
N LEU A 27 -36.05 40.72 4.61
CA LEU A 27 -36.11 42.19 4.54
C LEU A 27 -35.06 42.78 3.59
N ASN A 28 -34.15 41.96 3.04
CA ASN A 28 -33.23 42.40 2.01
C ASN A 28 -34.02 42.68 0.70
N PRO A 29 -34.00 43.92 0.16
CA PRO A 29 -34.72 44.28 -1.05
C PRO A 29 -34.42 43.37 -2.25
N ILE A 30 -33.17 42.87 -2.35
CA ILE A 30 -32.72 41.94 -3.40
C ILE A 30 -33.43 40.59 -3.29
N VAL A 31 -33.64 40.09 -2.07
CA VAL A 31 -34.37 38.83 -1.82
C VAL A 31 -35.86 39.01 -2.12
N ARG A 32 -36.40 40.20 -1.90
CA ARG A 32 -37.80 40.54 -2.19
C ARG A 32 -38.07 40.67 -3.69
N GLU A 33 -37.11 41.18 -4.45
CA GLU A 33 -37.16 41.27 -5.92
C GLU A 33 -36.99 39.89 -6.58
N LEU A 34 -36.17 39.00 -5.99
CA LEU A 34 -36.10 37.58 -6.37
C LEU A 34 -37.35 36.78 -5.99
N LEU A 35 -38.11 37.24 -4.99
CA LEU A 35 -39.33 36.60 -4.48
C LEU A 35 -40.62 37.32 -4.93
N ASP A 36 -40.58 38.12 -5.99
CA ASP A 36 -41.80 38.55 -6.69
C ASP A 36 -42.40 37.32 -7.39
N LEU A 37 -43.01 36.49 -6.56
CA LEU A 37 -43.49 35.15 -6.84
C LEU A 37 -44.74 35.29 -7.69
N ASP A 38 -44.54 35.30 -9.01
CA ASP A 38 -45.55 34.84 -9.94
C ASP A 38 -46.16 33.54 -9.38
N PRO A 39 -47.44 33.53 -8.97
CA PRO A 39 -48.06 32.37 -8.35
C PRO A 39 -48.00 31.12 -9.23
N SER A 40 -47.87 31.30 -10.56
CA SER A 40 -47.71 30.21 -11.51
C SER A 40 -46.34 29.52 -11.45
N LYS A 41 -45.32 30.15 -10.83
CA LYS A 41 -43.93 29.65 -10.69
C LYS A 41 -43.50 29.39 -9.25
N LYS A 42 -44.45 29.41 -8.31
CA LYS A 42 -44.18 29.31 -6.87
C LYS A 42 -43.41 28.04 -6.46
N LYS A 43 -43.58 26.93 -7.20
CA LYS A 43 -42.88 25.67 -6.96
C LYS A 43 -41.39 25.76 -7.33
N ASP A 44 -41.07 26.43 -8.43
CA ASP A 44 -39.70 26.58 -8.94
C ASP A 44 -38.90 27.53 -8.06
N ASN A 45 -39.51 28.60 -7.56
CA ASN A 45 -38.82 29.57 -6.72
C ASN A 45 -38.52 29.05 -5.30
N LEU A 46 -39.40 28.22 -4.72
CA LEU A 46 -39.13 27.54 -3.44
C LEU A 46 -38.02 26.49 -3.59
N PHE A 47 -38.00 25.77 -4.71
CA PHE A 47 -36.92 24.86 -5.05
C PHE A 47 -35.59 25.63 -5.19
N ASN A 48 -35.55 26.70 -5.98
CA ASN A 48 -34.38 27.56 -6.14
C ASN A 48 -33.87 28.16 -4.82
N LEU A 49 -34.78 28.54 -3.92
CA LEU A 49 -34.40 29.04 -2.59
C LEU A 49 -33.80 27.92 -1.71
N SER A 50 -34.37 26.71 -1.75
CA SER A 50 -33.82 25.57 -1.01
C SER A 50 -32.44 25.14 -1.53
N ILE A 51 -32.19 25.31 -2.83
CA ILE A 51 -30.89 25.15 -3.48
C ILE A 51 -29.91 26.21 -2.99
N LEU A 52 -30.32 27.49 -3.02
CA LEU A 52 -29.50 28.62 -2.59
C LEU A 52 -29.05 28.50 -1.13
N LEU A 53 -29.91 27.92 -0.29
CA LEU A 53 -29.66 27.70 1.13
C LEU A 53 -28.87 26.40 1.42
N GLY A 54 -28.47 25.64 0.40
CA GLY A 54 -27.73 24.38 0.58
C GLY A 54 -28.52 23.28 1.30
N LEU A 55 -29.84 23.42 1.39
CA LEU A 55 -30.72 22.44 2.02
C LEU A 55 -30.97 21.23 1.12
N TYR A 56 -30.74 21.40 -0.19
CA TYR A 56 -30.77 20.34 -1.17
C TYR A 56 -29.35 19.76 -1.32
N GLY A 57 -29.06 18.64 -0.64
CA GLY A 57 -27.81 17.90 -0.86
C GLY A 57 -27.68 17.49 -2.34
N GLY A 58 -26.48 17.37 -2.89
CA GLY A 58 -26.29 16.88 -4.27
C GLY A 58 -26.75 15.43 -4.46
N PRO A 59 -26.84 14.93 -5.71
CA PRO A 59 -27.02 13.51 -5.95
C PRO A 59 -25.82 12.71 -5.38
N SER A 60 -26.07 11.46 -5.02
CA SER A 60 -25.04 10.51 -4.56
C SER A 60 -25.29 9.15 -5.19
N ALA A 61 -24.24 8.35 -5.36
CA ALA A 61 -24.33 7.04 -5.99
C ALA A 61 -23.81 5.91 -5.10
N THR A 62 -24.45 4.75 -5.18
CA THR A 62 -23.97 3.48 -4.64
C THR A 62 -23.49 2.61 -5.81
N ILE A 63 -22.26 2.12 -5.75
CA ILE A 63 -21.62 1.37 -6.85
C ILE A 63 -21.42 -0.09 -6.43
N THR A 64 -21.75 -1.03 -7.32
CA THR A 64 -21.58 -2.47 -7.10
C THR A 64 -20.96 -3.13 -8.34
N PRO A 65 -19.82 -3.83 -8.22
CA PRO A 65 -19.01 -4.01 -7.01
C PRO A 65 -18.49 -2.68 -6.44
N SER A 66 -18.09 -2.63 -5.16
CA SER A 66 -17.57 -1.41 -4.56
C SER A 66 -16.30 -0.92 -5.28
N LEU A 67 -15.89 0.34 -5.06
CA LEU A 67 -14.56 0.77 -5.48
C LEU A 67 -13.48 -0.03 -4.71
N GLY A 68 -12.31 -0.21 -5.33
CA GLY A 68 -11.18 -1.00 -4.82
C GLY A 68 -11.31 -2.51 -5.04
N PHE A 69 -12.40 -2.97 -5.66
CA PHE A 69 -12.72 -4.37 -5.84
C PHE A 69 -11.91 -5.03 -6.97
N VAL A 70 -11.84 -6.36 -6.93
CA VAL A 70 -11.24 -7.19 -7.98
C VAL A 70 -12.35 -7.70 -8.90
N ILE A 71 -12.33 -7.32 -10.17
CA ILE A 71 -13.39 -7.64 -11.13
C ILE A 71 -12.80 -8.37 -12.35
N LEU A 72 -13.62 -9.15 -13.04
CA LEU A 72 -13.28 -9.69 -14.35
C LEU A 72 -13.51 -8.63 -15.44
N ALA A 73 -12.78 -8.69 -16.56
CA ALA A 73 -12.87 -7.72 -17.65
C ALA A 73 -14.26 -7.61 -18.30
N ASN A 74 -15.12 -8.62 -18.13
CA ASN A 74 -16.51 -8.66 -18.59
C ASN A 74 -17.54 -8.32 -17.48
N THR A 75 -17.07 -7.87 -16.31
CA THR A 75 -17.94 -7.51 -15.18
C THR A 75 -18.73 -6.25 -15.51
N LYS A 76 -20.01 -6.27 -15.18
CA LYS A 76 -20.89 -5.10 -15.26
C LYS A 76 -20.84 -4.36 -13.93
N ILE A 77 -20.68 -3.04 -13.98
CA ILE A 77 -20.70 -2.19 -12.78
C ILE A 77 -22.08 -1.55 -12.69
N ARG A 78 -22.83 -1.88 -11.64
CA ARG A 78 -24.14 -1.30 -11.37
C ARG A 78 -23.98 -0.07 -10.50
N VAL A 79 -24.59 1.03 -10.89
CA VAL A 79 -24.63 2.28 -10.12
C VAL A 79 -26.08 2.62 -9.83
N VAL A 80 -26.39 2.88 -8.57
CA VAL A 80 -27.72 3.30 -8.09
C VAL A 80 -27.61 4.70 -7.52
N PHE A 81 -28.31 5.65 -8.11
CA PHE A 81 -28.33 7.03 -7.66
C PHE A 81 -29.46 7.24 -6.66
N ASN A 82 -29.25 8.04 -5.61
CA ASN A 82 -30.33 8.35 -4.66
C ASN A 82 -31.42 9.29 -5.24
N ARG A 83 -31.30 9.66 -6.52
CA ARG A 83 -32.12 10.65 -7.22
C ARG A 83 -32.23 10.29 -8.70
N SER A 84 -33.17 10.99 -9.35
CA SER A 84 -33.31 10.98 -10.80
C SER A 84 -32.13 11.69 -11.46
N MET A 85 -31.49 11.02 -12.42
CA MET A 85 -30.31 11.51 -13.12
C MET A 85 -30.64 11.99 -14.53
N ASN A 86 -29.82 12.89 -15.08
CA ASN A 86 -29.82 13.22 -16.50
C ASN A 86 -28.86 12.26 -17.24
N PRO A 87 -29.36 11.30 -18.05
CA PRO A 87 -28.52 10.32 -18.75
C PRO A 87 -27.46 10.95 -19.65
N ASP A 88 -27.75 12.07 -20.30
CA ASP A 88 -26.85 12.73 -21.24
C ASP A 88 -25.68 13.43 -20.55
N SER A 89 -25.79 13.66 -19.24
CA SER A 89 -24.73 14.27 -18.44
C SER A 89 -23.75 13.25 -17.85
N LEU A 90 -24.11 11.95 -17.82
CA LEU A 90 -23.32 10.95 -17.14
C LEU A 90 -22.07 10.60 -17.96
N SER A 91 -20.92 10.61 -17.30
CA SER A 91 -19.64 10.13 -17.83
C SER A 91 -19.02 9.15 -16.86
N ALA A 92 -18.59 7.99 -17.38
CA ALA A 92 -17.90 6.98 -16.59
C ALA A 92 -16.68 6.47 -17.34
N THR A 93 -15.53 6.44 -16.68
CA THR A 93 -14.28 5.90 -17.24
C THR A 93 -13.65 4.90 -16.30
N LEU A 94 -13.03 3.86 -16.86
CA LEU A 94 -12.18 2.89 -16.16
C LEU A 94 -10.98 2.57 -17.05
N GLY A 95 -10.03 3.51 -17.13
CA GLY A 95 -8.98 3.54 -18.17
C GLY A 95 -9.49 3.87 -19.57
N ILE A 96 -10.73 3.49 -19.89
CA ILE A 96 -11.47 3.82 -21.10
C ILE A 96 -12.90 4.30 -20.76
N PRO A 97 -13.58 5.04 -21.64
CA PRO A 97 -15.01 5.32 -21.49
C PRO A 97 -15.85 4.04 -21.42
N LEU A 98 -16.80 3.98 -20.48
CA LEU A 98 -17.71 2.85 -20.30
C LEU A 98 -19.06 3.13 -21.00
N GLY A 99 -19.60 2.10 -21.65
CA GLY A 99 -20.96 2.12 -22.19
C GLY A 99 -21.99 2.07 -21.06
N GLN A 100 -23.11 2.78 -21.25
CA GLN A 100 -24.13 2.98 -20.23
C GLN A 100 -25.44 2.33 -20.67
N THR A 101 -26.09 1.59 -19.78
CA THR A 101 -27.44 1.05 -19.99
C THR A 101 -28.30 1.34 -18.78
N TRP A 102 -29.25 2.26 -18.94
CA TRP A 102 -30.17 2.66 -17.88
C TRP A 102 -31.33 1.68 -17.76
N SER A 103 -31.64 1.22 -16.55
CA SER A 103 -32.85 0.40 -16.30
C SER A 103 -34.08 1.26 -16.07
N ASP A 104 -33.88 2.38 -15.37
CA ASP A 104 -34.88 3.38 -15.05
C ASP A 104 -34.22 4.74 -15.28
N THR A 105 -34.96 5.64 -15.92
CA THR A 105 -34.56 7.03 -16.09
C THR A 105 -35.63 7.93 -15.49
N TYR A 106 -35.18 9.04 -14.92
CA TYR A 106 -36.06 10.05 -14.36
C TYR A 106 -36.88 9.60 -13.15
N ALA A 107 -36.39 8.59 -12.40
CA ALA A 107 -37.01 8.04 -11.21
C ALA A 107 -36.10 8.16 -9.97
N VAL A 108 -36.70 8.02 -8.78
CA VAL A 108 -35.91 7.85 -7.55
C VAL A 108 -35.26 6.48 -7.59
N ASN A 109 -33.97 6.38 -7.26
CA ASN A 109 -33.17 5.16 -7.40
C ASN A 109 -32.84 4.78 -8.85
N ASP A 110 -32.70 5.78 -9.74
CA ASP A 110 -32.21 5.59 -11.10
C ASP A 110 -30.96 4.70 -11.08
N THR A 111 -30.97 3.72 -11.97
CA THR A 111 -29.94 2.69 -12.02
C THR A 111 -29.35 2.65 -13.41
N VAL A 112 -28.02 2.69 -13.48
CA VAL A 112 -27.26 2.48 -14.71
C VAL A 112 -26.33 1.29 -14.54
N VAL A 113 -26.21 0.51 -15.62
CA VAL A 113 -25.23 -0.56 -15.73
C VAL A 113 -24.15 -0.11 -16.70
N LEU A 114 -22.92 -0.06 -16.21
CA LEU A 114 -21.72 0.30 -16.96
C LEU A 114 -21.02 -0.96 -17.46
N SER A 115 -20.57 -0.95 -18.71
CA SER A 115 -19.88 -2.09 -19.34
C SER A 115 -18.92 -1.63 -20.44
N GLY A 116 -17.94 -2.47 -20.79
CA GLY A 116 -16.97 -2.19 -21.84
C GLY A 116 -15.85 -3.22 -21.88
N THR A 117 -14.91 -3.07 -22.81
CA THR A 117 -13.69 -3.88 -22.87
C THR A 117 -12.65 -3.31 -21.91
N ILE A 118 -12.83 -3.56 -20.62
CA ILE A 118 -12.03 -2.93 -19.57
C ILE A 118 -10.57 -3.43 -19.66
N PRO A 119 -9.57 -2.54 -19.70
CA PRO A 119 -8.16 -2.94 -19.72
C PRO A 119 -7.79 -3.73 -18.45
N LEU A 120 -6.89 -4.70 -18.59
CA LEU A 120 -6.40 -5.49 -17.45
C LEU A 120 -5.50 -4.65 -16.53
N GLY A 121 -5.40 -5.06 -15.26
CA GLY A 121 -4.59 -4.40 -14.24
C GLY A 121 -5.39 -3.42 -13.38
N THR A 122 -4.69 -2.61 -12.60
CA THR A 122 -5.31 -1.60 -11.73
C THR A 122 -5.60 -0.34 -12.51
N ASN A 123 -6.88 0.01 -12.64
CA ASN A 123 -7.34 1.15 -13.43
C ASN A 123 -8.12 2.13 -12.56
N THR A 124 -7.92 3.43 -12.79
CA THR A 124 -8.69 4.49 -12.12
C THR A 124 -10.11 4.50 -12.66
N PHE A 125 -11.08 4.50 -11.76
CA PHE A 125 -12.49 4.70 -12.04
C PHE A 125 -12.86 6.17 -11.77
N LEU A 126 -13.54 6.81 -12.72
CA LEU A 126 -14.12 8.14 -12.57
C LEU A 126 -15.59 8.08 -12.98
N LEU A 127 -16.47 8.64 -12.15
CA LEU A 127 -17.90 8.82 -12.45
C LEU A 127 -18.31 10.26 -12.16
N ASP A 128 -18.85 10.90 -13.19
CA ASP A 128 -19.34 12.27 -13.20
C ASP A 128 -20.74 12.31 -13.79
N GLY A 129 -21.50 13.35 -13.44
CA GLY A 129 -22.80 13.62 -14.05
C GLY A 129 -23.59 14.68 -13.30
N ALA A 130 -24.85 14.83 -13.67
CA ALA A 130 -25.79 15.71 -12.98
C ALA A 130 -27.16 15.04 -12.82
N ASP A 131 -27.90 15.45 -11.79
CA ASP A 131 -29.28 15.03 -11.61
C ASP A 131 -30.19 15.66 -12.69
N ALA A 132 -31.46 15.24 -12.77
CA ALA A 132 -32.40 15.77 -13.77
C ALA A 132 -32.69 17.27 -13.63
N ASN A 133 -32.33 17.90 -12.51
CA ASN A 133 -32.44 19.35 -12.30
C ASN A 133 -31.11 20.08 -12.53
N GLY A 134 -30.05 19.38 -12.95
CA GLY A 134 -28.73 19.94 -13.22
C GLY A 134 -27.80 20.03 -12.00
N PHE A 135 -28.13 19.41 -10.85
CA PHE A 135 -27.21 19.37 -9.72
C PHE A 135 -26.05 18.42 -9.99
N PRO A 136 -24.79 18.88 -9.90
CA PRO A 136 -23.65 18.02 -10.20
C PRO A 136 -23.50 16.92 -9.14
N LEU A 137 -23.22 15.71 -9.61
CA LEU A 137 -22.69 14.61 -8.81
C LEU A 137 -21.25 14.97 -8.42
N PRO A 138 -20.90 14.97 -7.12
CA PRO A 138 -19.49 15.03 -6.72
C PRO A 138 -18.75 13.89 -7.41
N THR A 139 -17.70 14.22 -8.16
CA THR A 139 -16.90 13.24 -8.91
C THR A 139 -16.51 12.08 -8.00
N ILE A 140 -16.92 10.88 -8.39
CA ILE A 140 -16.56 9.67 -7.66
C ILE A 140 -15.30 9.11 -8.28
N ILE A 141 -14.23 9.10 -7.49
CA ILE A 141 -12.90 8.61 -7.89
C ILE A 141 -12.58 7.35 -7.10
N GLY A 142 -12.11 6.32 -7.79
CA GLY A 142 -11.62 5.09 -7.17
C GLY A 142 -10.76 4.28 -8.13
N SER A 143 -10.62 2.99 -7.86
CA SER A 143 -9.91 2.07 -8.75
C SER A 143 -10.54 0.69 -8.74
N TYR A 144 -10.28 -0.10 -9.79
CA TYR A 144 -10.56 -1.53 -9.83
C TYR A 144 -9.31 -2.28 -10.27
N THR A 145 -9.10 -3.47 -9.71
CA THR A 145 -8.17 -4.44 -10.27
C THR A 145 -8.92 -5.34 -11.22
N VAL A 146 -8.59 -5.27 -12.50
CA VAL A 146 -9.32 -5.93 -13.59
C VAL A 146 -8.53 -7.14 -14.06
N LEU A 147 -9.14 -8.31 -13.94
CA LEU A 147 -8.58 -9.60 -14.31
C LEU A 147 -9.14 -10.08 -15.65
N ALA A 148 -8.45 -11.01 -16.30
CA ALA A 148 -8.93 -11.61 -17.54
C ALA A 148 -10.28 -12.32 -17.32
N SER A 149 -11.18 -12.28 -18.29
CA SER A 149 -12.53 -12.85 -18.19
C SER A 149 -12.57 -14.37 -17.99
N ASN A 150 -11.46 -15.07 -18.26
CA ASN A 150 -11.27 -16.50 -18.03
C ASN A 150 -10.64 -16.83 -16.66
N THR A 151 -10.48 -15.85 -15.77
CA THR A 151 -9.92 -16.08 -14.43
C THR A 151 -10.95 -16.73 -13.52
N ASN A 152 -10.59 -17.86 -12.90
CA ASN A 152 -11.44 -18.53 -11.93
C ASN A 152 -11.44 -17.77 -10.59
N LEU A 153 -12.61 -17.50 -10.03
CA LEU A 153 -12.74 -16.86 -8.71
C LEU A 153 -12.94 -17.90 -7.63
N TYR A 154 -12.16 -17.80 -6.57
CA TYR A 154 -12.31 -18.60 -5.36
C TYR A 154 -12.46 -17.72 -4.13
N TYR A 155 -13.15 -18.21 -3.11
CA TYR A 155 -13.51 -17.46 -1.91
C TYR A 155 -13.00 -18.18 -0.65
N VAL A 156 -12.39 -17.43 0.25
CA VAL A 156 -11.88 -17.91 1.53
C VAL A 156 -12.43 -17.05 2.66
N SER A 157 -12.96 -17.71 3.70
CA SER A 157 -13.54 -17.04 4.86
C SER A 157 -13.31 -17.82 6.14
N PRO A 158 -13.13 -17.17 7.31
CA PRO A 158 -13.01 -17.87 8.59
C PRO A 158 -14.26 -18.66 8.99
N SER A 159 -15.44 -18.34 8.42
CA SER A 159 -16.67 -19.11 8.59
C SER A 159 -16.86 -20.19 7.51
N GLY A 160 -15.89 -20.36 6.62
CA GLY A 160 -15.93 -21.34 5.53
C GLY A 160 -15.68 -22.78 5.98
N ASN A 161 -15.58 -23.68 5.00
CA ASN A 161 -15.24 -25.09 5.23
C ASN A 161 -14.34 -25.60 4.10
N ASN A 162 -13.22 -26.26 4.43
CA ASN A 162 -12.27 -26.77 3.41
C ASN A 162 -12.90 -27.82 2.47
N GLY A 163 -13.99 -28.47 2.86
CA GLY A 163 -14.79 -29.35 2.00
C GLY A 163 -15.64 -28.62 0.95
N ASN A 164 -15.82 -27.30 1.05
CA ASN A 164 -16.56 -26.53 0.05
C ASN A 164 -15.75 -26.36 -1.25
N SER A 165 -16.44 -26.08 -2.36
CA SER A 165 -15.79 -25.79 -3.65
C SER A 165 -14.96 -24.51 -3.64
N GLY A 166 -15.35 -23.52 -2.84
CA GLY A 166 -14.75 -22.19 -2.84
C GLY A 166 -15.21 -21.33 -4.02
N THR A 167 -16.16 -21.75 -4.86
CA THR A 167 -16.48 -21.06 -6.13
C THR A 167 -17.56 -19.98 -6.01
N SER A 168 -18.09 -19.76 -4.81
CA SER A 168 -19.02 -18.66 -4.50
C SER A 168 -18.84 -18.20 -3.04
N PRO A 169 -19.27 -16.98 -2.67
CA PRO A 169 -19.21 -16.49 -1.29
C PRO A 169 -19.85 -17.45 -0.28
N GLY A 170 -21.02 -18.02 -0.60
CA GLY A 170 -21.73 -18.98 0.27
C GLY A 170 -21.10 -20.38 0.33
N SER A 171 -20.11 -20.66 -0.52
CA SER A 171 -19.33 -21.91 -0.53
C SER A 171 -17.85 -21.65 -0.29
N ALA A 172 -17.51 -20.58 0.44
CA ALA A 172 -16.12 -20.24 0.74
C ALA A 172 -15.38 -21.37 1.47
N LYS A 173 -14.11 -21.56 1.13
CA LYS A 173 -13.21 -22.46 1.85
C LYS A 173 -12.71 -21.81 3.15
N LEU A 174 -12.28 -22.64 4.10
CA LEU A 174 -11.85 -22.16 5.42
C LEU A 174 -10.42 -21.59 5.39
N THR A 175 -9.52 -22.21 4.64
CA THR A 175 -8.08 -21.91 4.68
C THR A 175 -7.54 -21.53 3.31
N ILE A 176 -6.54 -20.62 3.30
CA ILE A 176 -5.87 -20.21 2.06
C ILE A 176 -5.11 -21.38 1.40
N PRO A 177 -4.29 -22.18 2.13
CA PRO A 177 -3.60 -23.32 1.52
C PRO A 177 -4.54 -24.33 0.84
N SER A 178 -5.67 -24.68 1.49
CA SER A 178 -6.64 -25.62 0.88
C SER A 178 -7.23 -25.07 -0.42
N THR A 179 -7.45 -23.76 -0.50
CA THR A 179 -7.97 -23.12 -1.72
C THR A 179 -6.94 -23.09 -2.83
N ILE A 180 -5.67 -22.80 -2.51
CA ILE A 180 -4.57 -22.85 -3.50
C ILE A 180 -4.47 -24.25 -4.10
N THR A 181 -4.50 -25.31 -3.27
CA THR A 181 -4.45 -26.71 -3.75
C THR A 181 -5.60 -27.07 -4.67
N GLY A 182 -6.80 -26.50 -4.45
CA GLY A 182 -8.00 -26.75 -5.25
C GLY A 182 -8.23 -25.79 -6.42
N ALA A 183 -7.38 -24.78 -6.60
CA ALA A 183 -7.57 -23.74 -7.60
C ALA A 183 -7.07 -24.14 -8.98
N THR A 184 -7.86 -23.86 -10.02
CA THR A 184 -7.44 -24.03 -11.42
C THR A 184 -6.94 -22.70 -11.97
N ALA A 185 -5.64 -22.62 -12.29
CA ALA A 185 -5.05 -21.43 -12.89
C ALA A 185 -5.61 -21.13 -14.31
N PRO A 186 -5.76 -19.86 -14.73
CA PRO A 186 -5.55 -18.66 -13.92
C PRO A 186 -6.65 -18.49 -12.87
N ALA A 187 -6.26 -18.17 -11.64
CA ALA A 187 -7.19 -18.02 -10.53
C ALA A 187 -6.92 -16.78 -9.69
N ALA A 188 -7.98 -16.26 -9.07
CA ALA A 188 -7.94 -15.25 -8.04
C ALA A 188 -8.69 -15.74 -6.80
N ILE A 189 -7.98 -15.79 -5.68
CA ILE A 189 -8.52 -16.17 -4.38
C ILE A 189 -8.84 -14.88 -3.62
N LEU A 190 -10.13 -14.65 -3.39
CA LEU A 190 -10.66 -13.52 -2.66
C LEU A 190 -10.82 -13.94 -1.20
N VAL A 191 -10.18 -13.21 -0.28
CA VAL A 191 -10.11 -13.57 1.13
C VAL A 191 -10.86 -12.54 1.95
N SER A 192 -11.88 -12.98 2.70
CA SER A 192 -12.62 -12.09 3.61
C SER A 192 -11.76 -11.66 4.80
N GLU A 193 -12.24 -10.68 5.54
CA GLU A 193 -11.68 -10.30 6.82
C GLU A 193 -11.65 -11.48 7.80
N GLY A 194 -10.68 -11.43 8.70
CA GLY A 194 -10.47 -12.43 9.75
C GLY A 194 -9.03 -12.93 9.81
N HIS A 195 -8.83 -13.95 10.64
CA HIS A 195 -7.51 -14.52 10.91
C HIS A 195 -7.37 -15.88 10.21
N PHE A 196 -6.25 -16.06 9.52
CA PHE A 196 -5.89 -17.26 8.78
C PHE A 196 -4.55 -17.77 9.31
N PRO A 197 -4.56 -18.52 10.43
CA PRO A 197 -3.33 -19.05 11.00
C PRO A 197 -2.72 -20.09 10.05
N VAL A 198 -1.40 -20.03 9.95
CA VAL A 198 -0.56 -21.07 9.38
C VAL A 198 0.47 -21.50 10.44
N ASP A 199 1.10 -22.63 10.23
CA ASP A 199 2.18 -23.17 11.05
C ASP A 199 3.23 -23.74 10.09
N SER A 200 4.30 -22.98 9.89
CA SER A 200 5.41 -23.38 9.01
C SER A 200 6.23 -24.53 9.59
N GLY A 201 6.26 -24.69 10.92
CA GLY A 201 6.83 -25.86 11.59
C GLY A 201 6.08 -27.15 11.28
N LEU A 202 4.80 -27.06 10.90
CA LEU A 202 3.97 -28.17 10.39
C LEU A 202 3.82 -28.19 8.87
N GLY A 203 4.49 -27.30 8.13
CA GLY A 203 4.43 -27.25 6.66
C GLY A 203 3.12 -26.68 6.11
N THR A 204 2.37 -25.89 6.89
CA THR A 204 1.06 -25.33 6.50
C THR A 204 1.11 -23.87 6.07
N GLN A 205 2.32 -23.31 5.89
CA GLN A 205 2.53 -21.98 5.31
C GLN A 205 1.81 -21.82 3.96
N VAL A 206 1.56 -20.57 3.56
CA VAL A 206 0.99 -20.28 2.24
C VAL A 206 2.08 -20.47 1.18
N SER A 207 2.04 -21.59 0.46
CA SER A 207 2.91 -21.81 -0.70
C SER A 207 2.20 -21.34 -1.96
N LEU A 208 2.74 -20.33 -2.63
CA LEU A 208 2.15 -19.78 -3.84
C LEU A 208 2.19 -20.79 -4.99
N VAL A 209 1.25 -20.63 -5.94
CA VAL A 209 1.20 -21.37 -7.20
C VAL A 209 1.15 -20.36 -8.34
N ASN A 210 1.91 -20.62 -9.41
CA ASN A 210 2.01 -19.67 -10.52
C ASN A 210 0.63 -19.42 -11.14
N ASN A 211 0.31 -18.15 -11.43
CA ASN A 211 -0.99 -17.70 -11.93
C ASN A 211 -2.18 -17.93 -10.98
N VAL A 212 -1.94 -18.14 -9.68
CA VAL A 212 -2.96 -18.15 -8.62
C VAL A 212 -2.70 -16.98 -7.69
N SER A 213 -3.45 -15.89 -7.87
CA SER A 213 -3.27 -14.66 -7.10
C SER A 213 -4.14 -14.63 -5.84
N LEU A 214 -3.67 -13.95 -4.80
CA LEU A 214 -4.34 -13.77 -3.52
C LEU A 214 -4.74 -12.30 -3.34
N TYR A 215 -6.00 -12.07 -2.97
CA TYR A 215 -6.54 -10.73 -2.71
C TYR A 215 -7.27 -10.71 -1.37
N GLY A 216 -6.68 -10.04 -0.39
CA GLY A 216 -7.29 -9.76 0.91
C GLY A 216 -8.09 -8.46 0.91
N GLY A 217 -8.70 -8.13 2.04
CA GLY A 217 -9.39 -6.88 2.24
C GLY A 217 -10.90 -6.93 1.98
N PHE A 218 -11.52 -8.11 1.85
CA PHE A 218 -12.95 -8.24 1.56
C PHE A 218 -13.78 -8.29 2.85
N SER A 219 -14.95 -7.66 2.85
CA SER A 219 -15.95 -7.84 3.92
C SER A 219 -16.39 -9.31 4.02
N SER A 220 -16.94 -9.72 5.17
CA SER A 220 -17.42 -11.09 5.38
C SER A 220 -18.46 -11.57 4.35
N ASP A 221 -19.21 -10.66 3.74
CA ASP A 221 -20.19 -10.93 2.68
C ASP A 221 -19.62 -10.81 1.25
N PHE A 222 -18.33 -10.45 1.11
CA PHE A 222 -17.65 -10.18 -0.16
C PHE A 222 -18.32 -9.11 -1.03
N LEU A 223 -19.11 -8.19 -0.46
CA LEU A 223 -19.73 -7.11 -1.23
C LEU A 223 -18.84 -5.86 -1.32
N ASN A 224 -17.89 -5.73 -0.39
CA ASN A 224 -16.99 -4.58 -0.31
C ASN A 224 -15.54 -5.03 -0.20
N ARG A 225 -14.63 -4.23 -0.75
CA ARG A 225 -13.19 -4.40 -0.55
C ARG A 225 -12.54 -3.11 -0.07
N ASN A 226 -11.89 -3.18 1.08
CA ASN A 226 -11.09 -2.12 1.66
C ASN A 226 -10.12 -2.75 2.67
N SER A 227 -8.85 -2.86 2.28
CA SER A 227 -7.80 -3.51 3.10
C SER A 227 -7.47 -2.76 4.39
N ASN A 228 -7.90 -1.50 4.54
CA ASN A 228 -7.75 -0.75 5.79
C ASN A 228 -8.89 -1.03 6.79
N LEU A 229 -10.05 -1.52 6.32
CA LEU A 229 -11.23 -1.77 7.15
C LEU A 229 -11.43 -3.27 7.39
N TYR A 230 -11.39 -4.07 6.34
CA TYR A 230 -11.70 -5.50 6.35
C TYR A 230 -10.40 -6.31 6.40
N ILE A 231 -9.78 -6.40 7.58
CA ILE A 231 -8.43 -6.96 7.73
C ILE A 231 -8.41 -8.48 7.49
N SER A 232 -7.78 -8.92 6.39
CA SER A 232 -7.43 -10.31 6.15
C SER A 232 -6.01 -10.58 6.67
N LYS A 233 -5.90 -11.24 7.83
CA LYS A 233 -4.62 -11.46 8.52
C LYS A 233 -4.11 -12.89 8.35
N ILE A 234 -2.95 -13.07 7.73
CA ILE A 234 -2.23 -14.34 7.68
C ILE A 234 -1.14 -14.29 8.75
N ILE A 235 -1.10 -15.27 9.65
CA ILE A 235 -0.15 -15.29 10.77
C ILE A 235 0.47 -16.67 10.92
N ASP A 236 1.80 -16.72 10.97
CA ASP A 236 2.50 -17.94 11.34
C ASP A 236 2.49 -18.11 12.87
N THR A 237 1.95 -19.24 13.32
CA THR A 237 1.71 -19.61 14.72
C THR A 237 2.66 -20.70 15.20
N THR A 238 3.69 -21.04 14.41
CA THR A 238 4.73 -22.00 14.79
C THR A 238 5.28 -21.68 16.18
N THR A 239 5.36 -22.68 17.06
CA THR A 239 5.96 -22.56 18.41
C THR A 239 7.10 -23.55 18.66
N SER A 240 7.26 -24.53 17.77
CA SER A 240 8.30 -25.55 17.84
C SER A 240 9.70 -24.98 17.60
N VAL A 241 10.74 -25.69 18.04
CA VAL A 241 12.12 -25.36 17.70
C VAL A 241 12.34 -25.67 16.23
N VAL A 242 12.53 -24.64 15.41
CA VAL A 242 12.79 -24.76 13.97
C VAL A 242 13.92 -23.81 13.58
N PRO A 243 14.72 -24.15 12.56
CA PRO A 243 15.74 -23.25 12.06
C PRO A 243 15.12 -21.97 11.52
N ASP A 244 14.12 -22.08 10.65
CA ASP A 244 13.47 -20.93 10.02
C ASP A 244 11.95 -21.04 10.12
N THR A 245 11.27 -19.90 10.11
CA THR A 245 9.81 -19.82 9.98
C THR A 245 9.44 -18.93 8.82
N LEU A 246 8.38 -19.26 8.10
CA LEU A 246 7.91 -18.45 6.98
C LEU A 246 6.39 -18.48 6.80
N THR A 247 5.75 -17.32 6.69
CA THR A 247 4.28 -17.23 6.53
C THR A 247 3.84 -17.49 5.08
N ILE A 248 4.56 -16.90 4.11
CA ILE A 248 4.31 -17.06 2.67
C ILE A 248 5.60 -17.45 1.95
N ASN A 249 5.51 -18.45 1.07
CA ASN A 249 6.60 -18.94 0.24
C ASN A 249 6.32 -18.76 -1.25
N ALA A 250 7.26 -18.14 -1.98
CA ALA A 250 7.27 -18.06 -3.43
C ALA A 250 8.48 -18.82 -4.00
N GLY A 251 8.23 -20.03 -4.51
CA GLY A 251 9.27 -20.86 -5.15
C GLY A 251 9.58 -20.45 -6.60
N ALA A 252 10.55 -21.14 -7.20
CA ALA A 252 11.14 -20.79 -8.51
C ALA A 252 10.15 -20.67 -9.70
N THR A 253 8.99 -21.32 -9.64
CA THR A 253 8.00 -21.26 -10.73
C THR A 253 7.11 -20.02 -10.68
N ILE A 254 7.20 -19.23 -9.61
CA ILE A 254 6.32 -18.08 -9.39
C ILE A 254 6.82 -16.89 -10.19
N THR A 255 5.93 -16.32 -11.00
CA THR A 255 6.20 -15.13 -11.82
C THR A 255 5.41 -13.91 -11.34
N ALA A 256 5.68 -12.74 -11.92
CA ALA A 256 5.06 -11.47 -11.52
C ALA A 256 3.54 -11.41 -11.75
N THR A 257 2.97 -12.35 -12.51
CA THR A 257 1.51 -12.50 -12.68
C THR A 257 0.83 -13.10 -11.45
N THR A 258 1.60 -13.64 -10.49
CA THR A 258 1.10 -14.13 -9.21
C THR A 258 1.15 -12.98 -8.21
N VAL A 259 -0.02 -12.50 -7.79
CA VAL A 259 -0.16 -11.30 -6.97
C VAL A 259 -0.51 -11.66 -5.52
N ILE A 260 0.09 -10.96 -4.57
CA ILE A 260 -0.35 -10.90 -3.17
C ILE A 260 -0.78 -9.46 -2.88
N ASP A 261 -2.08 -9.23 -2.68
CA ASP A 261 -2.64 -7.88 -2.51
C ASP A 261 -3.56 -7.75 -1.30
N GLY A 262 -3.33 -6.74 -0.45
CA GLY A 262 -4.32 -6.27 0.51
C GLY A 262 -4.39 -7.08 1.81
N PHE A 263 -3.30 -7.77 2.18
CA PHE A 263 -3.23 -8.55 3.41
C PHE A 263 -2.51 -7.81 4.55
N THR A 264 -2.81 -8.22 5.78
CA THR A 264 -1.86 -8.13 6.88
C THR A 264 -1.13 -9.47 7.01
N ILE A 265 0.19 -9.49 6.84
CA ILE A 265 1.00 -10.72 6.83
C ILE A 265 1.97 -10.64 7.99
N GLN A 266 1.87 -11.58 8.92
CA GLN A 266 2.68 -11.61 10.12
C GLN A 266 3.57 -12.87 10.17
N GLY A 267 4.88 -12.67 10.31
CA GLY A 267 5.87 -13.71 10.59
C GLY A 267 5.74 -14.30 11.99
N SER A 268 6.36 -15.46 12.24
CA SER A 268 6.27 -16.12 13.54
C SER A 268 6.99 -15.34 14.64
N SER A 269 6.33 -15.14 15.78
CA SER A 269 6.96 -14.55 16.98
C SER A 269 7.45 -15.60 17.97
N ASN A 270 8.12 -16.62 17.42
CA ASN A 270 8.58 -17.78 18.16
C ASN A 270 10.01 -17.55 18.71
N PRO A 271 10.20 -17.52 20.04
CA PRO A 271 11.51 -17.30 20.64
C PRO A 271 12.48 -18.46 20.39
N ASN A 272 11.99 -19.63 19.97
CA ASN A 272 12.79 -20.83 19.73
C ASN A 272 13.38 -20.90 18.31
N VAL A 273 13.12 -19.90 17.45
CA VAL A 273 13.72 -19.83 16.11
C VAL A 273 15.19 -19.46 16.23
N THR A 274 16.06 -20.27 15.62
CA THR A 274 17.52 -20.08 15.68
C THR A 274 18.12 -19.47 14.41
N GLY A 275 17.41 -19.56 13.29
CA GLY A 275 17.77 -19.01 11.98
C GLY A 275 17.00 -17.71 11.71
N THR A 276 16.09 -17.73 10.75
CA THR A 276 15.38 -16.53 10.30
C THR A 276 13.86 -16.68 10.40
N SER A 277 13.19 -15.67 10.97
CA SER A 277 11.74 -15.52 10.85
C SER A 277 11.41 -14.60 9.69
N MET A 278 10.71 -15.12 8.68
CA MET A 278 10.33 -14.41 7.47
C MET A 278 8.81 -14.25 7.40
N ALA A 279 8.30 -13.06 7.08
CA ALA A 279 6.87 -12.95 6.73
C ALA A 279 6.63 -13.40 5.27
N ILE A 280 7.49 -13.00 4.34
CA ILE A 280 7.45 -13.45 2.94
C ILE A 280 8.85 -13.88 2.51
N TYR A 281 8.96 -15.08 1.94
CA TYR A 281 10.19 -15.61 1.38
C TYR A 281 10.03 -15.89 -0.11
N CYS A 282 10.90 -15.29 -0.94
CA CYS A 282 10.95 -15.53 -2.37
C CYS A 282 12.29 -16.18 -2.75
N PHE A 283 12.26 -17.48 -3.00
CA PHE A 283 13.43 -18.26 -3.43
C PHE A 283 13.30 -18.60 -4.91
N SER A 284 13.99 -17.83 -5.75
CA SER A 284 13.87 -17.80 -7.22
C SER A 284 12.49 -17.39 -7.76
N GLY A 285 11.45 -17.31 -6.92
CA GLY A 285 10.13 -16.81 -7.31
C GLY A 285 10.11 -15.29 -7.39
N SER A 286 9.38 -14.74 -8.37
CA SER A 286 9.29 -13.29 -8.62
C SER A 286 7.84 -12.80 -8.62
N PRO A 287 7.07 -12.95 -7.52
CA PRO A 287 5.68 -12.49 -7.45
C PRO A 287 5.56 -10.96 -7.46
N THR A 288 4.33 -10.48 -7.66
CA THR A 288 3.97 -9.09 -7.32
C THR A 288 3.41 -9.04 -5.90
N ILE A 289 4.03 -8.26 -5.02
CA ILE A 289 3.64 -8.07 -3.61
C ILE A 289 3.20 -6.62 -3.45
N THR A 290 1.90 -6.36 -3.28
CA THR A 290 1.38 -4.98 -3.28
C THR A 290 0.30 -4.69 -2.24
N ASN A 291 0.23 -3.44 -1.76
CA ASN A 291 -0.82 -2.98 -0.83
C ASN A 291 -0.95 -3.83 0.45
N ASN A 292 0.14 -4.46 0.91
CA ASN A 292 0.14 -5.27 2.11
C ASN A 292 0.71 -4.51 3.31
N ARG A 293 0.28 -4.90 4.50
CA ARG A 293 0.96 -4.63 5.77
C ARG A 293 1.77 -5.87 6.13
N VAL A 294 3.09 -5.79 6.06
CA VAL A 294 4.00 -6.91 6.38
C VAL A 294 4.67 -6.64 7.72
N GLU A 295 4.53 -7.58 8.64
CA GLU A 295 5.13 -7.52 9.97
C GLU A 295 5.96 -8.79 10.18
N ALA A 296 7.28 -8.68 10.18
CA ALA A 296 8.09 -9.79 10.65
C ALA A 296 7.84 -10.03 12.15
N GLY A 297 8.12 -11.25 12.61
CA GLY A 297 7.87 -11.63 14.00
C GLY A 297 8.89 -11.07 14.99
N THR A 298 8.63 -11.33 16.27
CA THR A 298 9.58 -11.11 17.37
C THR A 298 10.28 -12.42 17.73
N ILE A 299 11.60 -12.45 17.61
CA ILE A 299 12.39 -13.67 17.87
C ILE A 299 13.57 -13.39 18.79
N ALA A 300 14.02 -14.43 19.50
CA ALA A 300 15.06 -14.30 20.50
C ALA A 300 16.47 -14.54 19.97
N ASN A 301 16.66 -15.54 19.10
CA ASN A 301 17.98 -16.10 18.79
C ASN A 301 18.44 -15.96 17.32
N GLY A 302 17.63 -15.31 16.48
CA GLY A 302 17.82 -15.32 15.02
C GLY A 302 17.55 -13.98 14.36
N ASN A 303 17.54 -13.96 13.02
CA ASN A 303 17.24 -12.79 12.19
C ASN A 303 15.73 -12.64 11.93
N SER A 304 15.20 -11.41 11.96
CA SER A 304 13.80 -11.17 11.57
C SER A 304 13.76 -10.42 10.25
N ALA A 305 12.96 -10.91 9.29
CA ALA A 305 12.86 -10.33 7.97
C ALA A 305 11.40 -10.16 7.55
N GLY A 306 11.03 -8.95 7.11
CA GLY A 306 9.73 -8.71 6.51
C GLY A 306 9.62 -9.48 5.20
N ILE A 307 10.51 -9.15 4.25
CA ILE A 307 10.60 -9.82 2.96
C ILE A 307 12.05 -10.26 2.72
N LEU A 308 12.26 -11.55 2.46
CA LEU A 308 13.56 -12.09 2.03
C LEU A 308 13.49 -12.50 0.55
N LEU A 309 14.43 -12.00 -0.24
CA LEU A 309 14.57 -12.27 -1.67
C LEU A 309 15.90 -12.95 -1.96
N GLU A 310 15.84 -14.12 -2.59
CA GLU A 310 17.00 -14.88 -3.02
C GLU A 310 16.81 -15.30 -4.48
N SER A 311 17.71 -14.87 -5.36
CA SER A 311 17.61 -15.07 -6.82
C SER A 311 16.25 -14.63 -7.41
N SER A 312 15.66 -13.56 -6.86
CA SER A 312 14.31 -13.09 -7.17
C SER A 312 14.30 -11.72 -7.84
N SER A 313 13.34 -11.53 -8.74
CA SER A 313 13.02 -10.25 -9.40
C SER A 313 11.60 -9.79 -9.05
N ALA A 314 11.16 -10.04 -7.80
CA ALA A 314 9.84 -9.66 -7.33
C ALA A 314 9.56 -8.15 -7.50
N ILE A 315 8.29 -7.81 -7.72
CA ILE A 315 7.80 -6.43 -7.73
C ILE A 315 7.15 -6.17 -6.37
N ILE A 316 7.74 -5.27 -5.58
CA ILE A 316 7.28 -4.94 -4.21
C ILE A 316 6.81 -3.48 -4.23
N SER A 317 5.49 -3.26 -4.15
CA SER A 317 4.94 -1.90 -4.27
C SER A 317 3.85 -1.53 -3.28
N ASN A 318 3.85 -0.28 -2.82
CA ASN A 318 2.77 0.26 -1.96
C ASN A 318 2.52 -0.55 -0.68
N ASN A 319 3.54 -1.20 -0.13
CA ASN A 319 3.43 -1.94 1.13
C ASN A 319 3.87 -1.07 2.31
N THR A 320 3.34 -1.38 3.49
CA THR A 320 3.94 -0.98 4.77
C THR A 320 4.66 -2.18 5.36
N ILE A 321 5.98 -2.09 5.53
CA ILE A 321 6.84 -3.22 5.90
C ILE A 321 7.57 -2.92 7.21
N HIS A 322 7.46 -3.82 8.19
CA HIS A 322 8.20 -3.79 9.43
C HIS A 322 9.10 -5.02 9.55
N GLY A 323 10.40 -4.81 9.71
CA GLY A 323 11.41 -5.87 9.87
C GLY A 323 11.35 -6.65 11.18
N GLY A 324 10.33 -6.41 12.01
CA GLY A 324 10.09 -7.13 13.26
C GLY A 324 11.07 -6.78 14.36
N VAL A 325 11.31 -7.75 15.26
CA VAL A 325 12.19 -7.58 16.42
C VAL A 325 13.12 -8.80 16.54
N SER A 326 14.42 -8.55 16.71
CA SER A 326 15.40 -9.54 17.13
C SER A 326 16.13 -9.07 18.37
N THR A 327 16.15 -9.88 19.43
CA THR A 327 16.83 -9.49 20.68
C THR A 327 18.32 -9.78 20.71
N VAL A 328 18.87 -10.47 19.70
CA VAL A 328 20.31 -10.78 19.66
C VAL A 328 20.98 -10.61 18.30
N GLN A 329 20.25 -10.75 17.19
CA GLN A 329 20.78 -10.60 15.83
C GLN A 329 20.19 -9.35 15.16
N SER A 330 20.10 -9.40 13.83
CA SER A 330 19.69 -8.32 12.96
C SER A 330 18.21 -8.38 12.59
N THR A 331 17.66 -7.24 12.17
CA THR A 331 16.33 -7.15 11.58
C THR A 331 16.37 -6.51 10.21
N PHE A 332 15.50 -6.96 9.31
CA PHE A 332 15.48 -6.57 7.91
C PHE A 332 14.05 -6.23 7.50
N GLY A 333 13.80 -5.00 7.04
CA GLY A 333 12.55 -4.71 6.33
C GLY A 333 12.47 -5.56 5.06
N ILE A 334 13.44 -5.36 4.17
CA ILE A 334 13.67 -6.17 2.98
C ILE A 334 15.14 -6.62 2.93
N SER A 335 15.38 -7.90 2.68
CA SER A 335 16.71 -8.46 2.42
C SER A 335 16.80 -8.99 0.99
N VAL A 336 17.85 -8.61 0.27
CA VAL A 336 18.07 -8.90 -1.15
C VAL A 336 19.39 -9.66 -1.33
N GLY A 337 19.34 -10.85 -1.94
CA GLY A 337 20.55 -11.62 -2.18
C GLY A 337 20.50 -12.61 -3.34
N LEU A 338 21.63 -13.29 -3.53
CA LEU A 338 21.83 -14.31 -4.56
C LEU A 338 21.48 -13.85 -5.99
N SER A 339 22.03 -12.70 -6.41
CA SER A 339 21.83 -12.12 -7.75
C SER A 339 20.38 -11.74 -8.04
N SER A 340 19.70 -11.18 -7.05
CA SER A 340 18.32 -10.69 -7.17
C SER A 340 18.27 -9.34 -7.89
N SER A 341 17.16 -9.07 -8.59
CA SER A 341 16.92 -7.82 -9.32
C SER A 341 15.47 -7.30 -9.12
N PRO A 342 15.03 -7.08 -7.88
CA PRO A 342 13.66 -6.66 -7.59
C PRO A 342 13.39 -5.20 -7.97
N ILE A 343 12.12 -4.89 -8.16
CA ILE A 343 11.63 -3.49 -8.22
C ILE A 343 10.92 -3.20 -6.90
N ILE A 344 11.44 -2.25 -6.13
CA ILE A 344 10.93 -1.85 -4.81
C ILE A 344 10.46 -0.41 -4.91
N THR A 345 9.14 -0.17 -4.91
CA THR A 345 8.58 1.17 -5.19
C THR A 345 7.40 1.59 -4.33
N GLY A 346 7.36 2.85 -3.90
CA GLY A 346 6.20 3.41 -3.19
C GLY A 346 5.93 2.77 -1.82
N ASN A 347 6.90 2.09 -1.22
CA ASN A 347 6.73 1.43 0.08
C ASN A 347 7.09 2.35 1.25
N VAL A 348 6.51 2.07 2.41
CA VAL A 348 6.96 2.58 3.71
C VAL A 348 7.63 1.44 4.45
N ILE A 349 8.93 1.55 4.71
CA ILE A 349 9.77 0.46 5.22
C ILE A 349 10.40 0.88 6.54
N PHE A 350 10.24 0.05 7.57
CA PHE A 350 10.90 0.20 8.86
C PHE A 350 11.79 -1.02 9.11
N GLY A 351 13.09 -0.80 9.31
CA GLY A 351 14.07 -1.87 9.48
C GLY A 351 13.88 -2.77 10.71
N GLY A 352 13.04 -2.35 11.65
CA GLY A 352 12.70 -3.11 12.85
C GLY A 352 13.51 -2.68 14.08
N ILE A 353 13.54 -3.55 15.08
CA ILE A 353 14.29 -3.37 16.32
C ILE A 353 15.23 -4.55 16.50
N ALA A 354 16.53 -4.29 16.46
CA ALA A 354 17.58 -5.28 16.61
C ALA A 354 18.45 -4.95 17.83
N LEU A 355 19.11 -5.95 18.43
CA LEU A 355 20.22 -5.66 19.34
C LEU A 355 21.50 -5.31 18.55
N ASP A 356 21.78 -6.06 17.48
CA ASP A 356 22.95 -5.87 16.64
C ASP A 356 22.71 -4.78 15.59
N SER A 357 22.10 -5.13 14.44
CA SER A 357 21.87 -4.17 13.37
C SER A 357 20.46 -4.23 12.78
N ALA A 358 19.84 -3.06 12.59
CA ALA A 358 18.54 -2.92 11.95
C ALA A 358 18.72 -2.34 10.54
N HIS A 359 18.05 -2.93 9.55
CA HIS A 359 18.20 -2.58 8.14
C HIS A 359 16.83 -2.36 7.52
N GLY A 360 16.58 -1.16 6.97
CA GLY A 360 15.41 -0.92 6.14
C GLY A 360 15.45 -1.83 4.90
N ILE A 361 16.48 -1.65 4.08
CA ILE A 361 16.82 -2.55 2.98
C ILE A 361 18.28 -3.00 3.12
N TYR A 362 18.49 -4.31 3.19
CA TYR A 362 19.81 -4.94 3.14
C TYR A 362 20.03 -5.60 1.79
N ASN A 363 21.05 -5.18 1.07
CA ASN A 363 21.46 -5.72 -0.21
C ASN A 363 22.82 -6.41 -0.05
N THR A 364 22.77 -7.74 -0.01
CA THR A 364 23.92 -8.58 0.32
C THR A 364 25.09 -8.44 -0.68
N PRO A 365 26.31 -8.90 -0.35
CA PRO A 365 27.49 -8.83 -1.22
C PRO A 365 27.46 -9.84 -2.39
N HIS A 366 26.40 -9.79 -3.20
CA HIS A 366 26.23 -10.57 -4.44
C HIS A 366 26.03 -9.62 -5.63
N ALA A 367 25.96 -10.13 -6.85
CA ALA A 367 25.73 -9.32 -8.06
C ALA A 367 24.25 -8.91 -8.19
N ASN A 368 23.68 -8.34 -7.13
CA ASN A 368 22.29 -7.90 -7.09
C ASN A 368 22.13 -6.56 -7.83
N THR A 369 20.99 -6.38 -8.47
CA THR A 369 20.66 -5.15 -9.22
C THR A 369 19.27 -4.60 -8.88
N PRO A 370 18.96 -4.34 -7.58
CA PRO A 370 17.65 -3.84 -7.19
C PRO A 370 17.41 -2.42 -7.74
N THR A 371 16.18 -2.16 -8.18
CA THR A 371 15.68 -0.81 -8.48
C THR A 371 14.79 -0.34 -7.34
N ILE A 372 15.18 0.72 -6.64
CA ILE A 372 14.55 1.24 -5.43
C ILE A 372 14.08 2.67 -5.70
N LEU A 373 12.77 2.89 -5.82
CA LEU A 373 12.18 4.14 -6.28
C LEU A 373 11.07 4.66 -5.37
N SER A 374 11.08 5.93 -5.00
CA SER A 374 9.94 6.59 -4.33
C SER A 374 9.47 5.91 -3.04
N ASN A 375 10.38 5.32 -2.27
CA ASN A 375 10.09 4.72 -0.97
C ASN A 375 10.38 5.71 0.17
N THR A 376 9.69 5.51 1.30
CA THR A 376 10.10 6.08 2.60
C THR A 376 10.71 4.96 3.43
N ILE A 377 11.99 5.08 3.78
CA ILE A 377 12.77 4.01 4.41
C ILE A 377 13.36 4.54 5.73
N ASP A 378 13.08 3.84 6.81
CA ASP A 378 13.67 4.06 8.13
C ASP A 378 14.52 2.84 8.51
N GLY A 379 15.79 3.06 8.86
CA GLY A 379 16.70 2.00 9.25
C GLY A 379 16.33 1.28 10.55
N GLY A 380 15.42 1.85 11.35
CA GLY A 380 14.94 1.25 12.60
C GLY A 380 15.85 1.57 13.79
N THR A 381 15.89 0.65 14.75
CA THR A 381 16.63 0.80 16.01
C THR A 381 17.54 -0.40 16.23
N GLY A 382 18.83 -0.16 16.47
CA GLY A 382 19.78 -1.20 16.88
C GLY A 382 21.09 -0.62 17.38
N ASN A 383 22.12 -1.43 17.62
CA ASN A 383 23.46 -0.87 17.84
C ASN A 383 23.94 -0.13 16.58
N ILE A 384 23.61 -0.68 15.41
CA ILE A 384 23.77 -0.02 14.12
C ILE A 384 22.42 0.01 13.39
N SER A 385 22.10 1.11 12.72
CA SER A 385 20.92 1.18 11.85
C SER A 385 21.25 1.69 10.45
N TYR A 386 20.63 1.07 9.45
CA TYR A 386 20.85 1.35 8.04
C TYR A 386 19.51 1.55 7.34
N ALA A 387 19.27 2.70 6.72
CA ALA A 387 18.11 2.79 5.82
C ALA A 387 18.34 1.89 4.60
N PHE A 388 19.52 2.03 3.98
CA PHE A 388 19.99 1.17 2.90
C PHE A 388 21.44 0.74 3.13
N ASN A 389 21.67 -0.58 3.18
CA ASN A 389 22.99 -1.18 3.29
C ASN A 389 23.26 -2.02 2.05
N THR A 390 24.32 -1.69 1.31
CA THR A 390 24.74 -2.39 0.10
C THR A 390 26.23 -2.66 0.12
N SER A 391 26.68 -3.65 -0.62
CA SER A 391 28.10 -3.99 -0.74
C SER A 391 28.43 -4.51 -2.13
N HIS A 392 29.67 -4.29 -2.58
CA HIS A 392 30.17 -4.88 -3.81
C HIS A 392 29.96 -6.41 -3.82
N PRO A 393 29.62 -7.03 -4.97
CA PRO A 393 29.49 -6.47 -6.32
C PRO A 393 28.08 -5.96 -6.67
N SER A 394 27.22 -5.67 -5.68
CA SER A 394 25.87 -5.20 -5.97
C SER A 394 25.87 -3.84 -6.68
N ASN A 395 25.01 -3.68 -7.68
CA ASN A 395 24.86 -2.46 -8.45
C ASN A 395 23.40 -1.98 -8.43
N SER A 396 23.05 -1.18 -7.42
CA SER A 396 21.67 -0.76 -7.15
C SER A 396 21.33 0.57 -7.81
N VAL A 397 20.08 0.76 -8.22
CA VAL A 397 19.55 2.08 -8.62
C VAL A 397 18.61 2.56 -7.52
N VAL A 398 18.96 3.67 -6.85
CA VAL A 398 18.22 4.24 -5.72
C VAL A 398 17.84 5.68 -6.04
N THR A 399 16.57 5.91 -6.38
CA THR A 399 16.12 7.22 -6.87
C THR A 399 14.86 7.73 -6.19
N SER A 400 14.80 9.04 -5.91
CA SER A 400 13.60 9.72 -5.38
C SER A 400 13.08 9.14 -4.06
N ASN A 401 13.93 8.55 -3.24
CA ASN A 401 13.53 7.98 -1.95
C ASN A 401 13.77 8.98 -0.80
N ILE A 402 13.07 8.75 0.31
CA ILE A 402 13.36 9.38 1.61
C ILE A 402 14.02 8.31 2.48
N LEU A 403 15.30 8.48 2.81
CA LEU A 403 16.08 7.54 3.62
C LEU A 403 16.45 8.18 4.96
N ASN A 404 15.85 7.67 6.03
CA ASN A 404 16.23 7.93 7.41
C ASN A 404 17.11 6.78 7.91
N GLY A 405 18.36 7.04 8.25
CA GLY A 405 19.27 6.02 8.80
C GLY A 405 18.86 5.42 10.14
N GLY A 406 17.77 5.90 10.75
CA GLY A 406 17.20 5.35 11.98
C GLY A 406 17.74 6.01 13.23
N THR A 407 17.79 5.24 14.32
CA THR A 407 18.14 5.73 15.67
C THR A 407 19.19 4.88 16.39
N GLY A 408 19.93 4.04 15.67
CA GLY A 408 21.00 3.24 16.27
C GLY A 408 22.19 4.07 16.75
N ASN A 409 23.05 3.49 17.61
CA ASN A 409 24.25 4.19 18.12
C ASN A 409 25.11 4.74 16.98
N VAL A 410 25.22 3.93 15.92
CA VAL A 410 25.72 4.33 14.59
C VAL A 410 24.56 4.25 13.60
N SER A 411 24.32 5.32 12.84
CA SER A 411 23.21 5.39 11.88
C SER A 411 23.70 5.81 10.50
N TYR A 412 23.22 5.12 9.46
CA TYR A 412 23.57 5.34 8.06
C TYR A 412 22.30 5.48 7.22
N ALA A 413 22.12 6.60 6.50
CA ALA A 413 21.07 6.65 5.48
C ALA A 413 21.44 5.71 4.32
N ILE A 414 22.67 5.79 3.82
CA ILE A 414 23.26 4.81 2.89
C ILE A 414 24.61 4.36 3.43
N TYR A 415 24.81 3.04 3.47
CA TYR A 415 26.12 2.42 3.69
C TYR A 415 26.50 1.60 2.47
N GLN A 416 27.71 1.85 1.97
CA GLN A 416 28.37 1.11 0.91
C GLN A 416 29.59 0.40 1.51
N GLY A 417 29.48 -0.92 1.62
CA GLY A 417 30.56 -1.79 2.09
C GLY A 417 31.78 -1.76 1.16
N ALA A 418 32.89 -2.30 1.66
CA ALA A 418 34.15 -2.28 0.94
C ALA A 418 34.08 -3.12 -0.34
N GLY A 419 34.81 -2.72 -1.38
CA GLY A 419 34.67 -3.34 -2.69
C GLY A 419 35.79 -3.07 -3.68
N ALA A 420 35.52 -3.39 -4.94
CA ALA A 420 36.34 -3.02 -6.08
C ALA A 420 35.46 -2.37 -7.15
N SER A 421 35.94 -1.32 -7.80
CA SER A 421 35.22 -0.59 -8.87
C SER A 421 33.97 0.15 -8.40
N ASP A 422 33.56 1.13 -9.21
CA ASP A 422 32.42 1.97 -8.88
C ASP A 422 31.09 1.22 -9.13
N VAL A 423 30.18 1.30 -8.15
CA VAL A 423 28.86 0.65 -8.18
C VAL A 423 27.79 1.57 -7.62
N GLY A 424 26.55 1.43 -8.08
CA GLY A 424 25.40 2.13 -7.51
C GLY A 424 25.12 3.50 -8.13
N ILE A 425 23.85 3.77 -8.38
CA ILE A 425 23.33 5.05 -8.86
C ILE A 425 22.36 5.57 -7.81
N TYR A 426 22.74 6.64 -7.11
CA TYR A 426 21.95 7.23 -6.03
C TYR A 426 21.58 8.67 -6.39
N GLN A 427 20.33 8.89 -6.81
CA GLN A 427 19.92 10.18 -7.36
C GLN A 427 18.63 10.71 -6.76
N PHE A 428 18.53 12.04 -6.60
CA PHE A 428 17.30 12.72 -6.18
C PHE A 428 16.71 12.21 -4.84
N ASN A 429 17.52 11.62 -3.98
CA ASN A 429 17.08 11.11 -2.68
C ASN A 429 17.15 12.20 -1.62
N THR A 430 16.34 12.05 -0.57
CA THR A 430 16.49 12.80 0.68
C THR A 430 17.12 11.89 1.73
N LEU A 431 18.32 12.23 2.19
CA LEU A 431 19.14 11.43 3.10
C LEU A 431 19.28 12.16 4.45
N PHE A 432 18.95 11.49 5.54
CA PHE A 432 19.17 12.00 6.89
C PHE A 432 19.24 10.87 7.92
N THR A 433 19.54 11.21 9.17
CA THR A 433 19.50 10.27 10.31
C THR A 433 18.77 10.90 11.49
N SER A 434 17.86 10.15 12.12
CA SER A 434 17.01 10.64 13.21
C SER A 434 17.61 10.48 14.61
N GLY A 435 18.65 9.65 14.78
CA GLY A 435 19.29 9.40 16.07
C GLY A 435 20.69 8.81 15.95
N GLY A 436 21.33 8.57 17.10
CA GLY A 436 22.68 8.03 17.19
C GLY A 436 23.75 9.06 17.54
N ALA A 437 24.89 8.57 18.06
CA ALA A 437 26.07 9.37 18.34
C ALA A 437 26.94 9.55 17.08
N ILE A 438 26.95 8.53 16.23
CA ILE A 438 27.71 8.50 14.97
C ILE A 438 26.71 8.42 13.81
N ARG A 439 26.72 9.41 12.92
CA ARG A 439 25.62 9.66 11.98
C ARG A 439 26.11 10.07 10.59
N TYR A 440 25.79 9.26 9.58
CA TYR A 440 26.23 9.43 8.20
C TYR A 440 25.06 9.46 7.22
N CYS A 441 25.12 10.35 6.23
CA CYS A 441 24.17 10.34 5.11
C CYS A 441 24.60 9.33 4.06
N LEU A 442 25.88 9.35 3.66
CA LEU A 442 26.51 8.31 2.87
C LEU A 442 27.85 7.91 3.51
N TYR A 443 28.10 6.61 3.63
CA TYR A 443 29.37 6.07 4.10
C TYR A 443 29.89 5.05 3.11
N GLU A 444 31.14 5.23 2.66
CA GLU A 444 31.89 4.25 1.88
C GLU A 444 32.98 3.64 2.75
N ASN A 445 33.02 2.30 2.79
CA ASN A 445 34.02 1.58 3.57
C ASN A 445 35.32 1.29 2.78
N GLY A 446 35.44 1.83 1.57
CA GLY A 446 36.66 1.81 0.75
C GLY A 446 36.64 0.86 -0.47
N GLY A 447 37.34 1.25 -1.52
CA GLY A 447 37.60 0.48 -2.74
C GLY A 447 36.48 0.52 -3.80
N SER A 448 35.37 1.21 -3.52
CA SER A 448 34.27 1.40 -4.48
C SER A 448 33.58 2.74 -4.25
N ASN A 449 33.39 3.52 -5.31
CA ASN A 449 32.58 4.74 -5.26
C ASN A 449 31.18 4.49 -5.87
N PRO A 450 30.19 5.34 -5.55
CA PRO A 450 28.98 5.49 -6.34
C PRO A 450 29.33 5.82 -7.80
N ILE A 451 28.70 5.12 -8.76
CA ILE A 451 28.75 5.53 -10.17
C ILE A 451 28.15 6.93 -10.34
N SER A 452 27.10 7.23 -9.56
CA SER A 452 26.49 8.56 -9.52
C SER A 452 25.88 8.85 -8.15
N PHE A 453 26.13 10.06 -7.64
CA PHE A 453 25.56 10.61 -6.42
C PHE A 453 25.03 12.04 -6.64
N ASN A 454 24.06 12.21 -7.54
CA ASN A 454 23.61 13.53 -8.02
C ASN A 454 22.21 13.92 -7.56
N GLY A 455 21.99 15.21 -7.29
CA GLY A 455 20.65 15.74 -6.98
C GLY A 455 20.11 15.34 -5.60
N ASN A 456 20.93 14.80 -4.71
CA ASN A 456 20.49 14.35 -3.39
C ASN A 456 20.41 15.52 -2.40
N ARG A 457 19.44 15.47 -1.49
CA ARG A 457 19.31 16.36 -0.35
C ARG A 457 19.91 15.71 0.89
N LEU A 458 20.88 16.32 1.53
CA LEU A 458 21.58 15.74 2.68
C LEU A 458 21.47 16.64 3.92
N PHE A 459 20.95 16.11 5.04
CA PHE A 459 20.91 16.86 6.30
C PHE A 459 20.87 15.95 7.53
N GLY A 460 21.12 16.51 8.71
CA GLY A 460 20.96 15.77 9.97
C GLY A 460 21.96 14.62 10.20
N CYS A 461 23.09 14.61 9.47
CA CYS A 461 24.14 13.61 9.57
C CYS A 461 25.39 14.23 10.22
N GLN A 462 25.42 14.23 11.57
CA GLN A 462 26.38 15.03 12.35
C GLN A 462 27.85 14.62 12.17
N THR A 463 28.13 13.35 11.87
CA THR A 463 29.51 12.88 11.74
C THR A 463 30.08 13.23 10.37
N ALA A 464 29.33 12.90 9.30
CA ALA A 464 29.62 13.36 7.95
C ALA A 464 28.37 13.33 7.07
N LEU A 465 28.28 14.27 6.13
CA LEU A 465 27.34 14.18 5.02
C LEU A 465 27.77 13.08 4.05
N TYR A 466 29.08 12.93 3.84
CA TYR A 466 29.67 11.88 3.02
C TYR A 466 30.96 11.43 3.68
N PHE A 467 31.14 10.14 3.92
CA PHE A 467 32.38 9.58 4.46
C PHE A 467 33.08 8.77 3.37
N ASP A 468 34.11 9.38 2.80
CA ASP A 468 34.80 8.91 1.60
C ASP A 468 35.89 7.91 1.96
N GLU A 469 35.82 6.73 1.33
CA GLU A 469 36.82 5.66 1.42
C GLU A 469 37.22 5.25 2.85
N GLY A 470 36.30 5.36 3.81
CA GLY A 470 36.54 5.00 5.20
C GLY A 470 37.52 5.92 5.95
N LEU A 471 37.93 7.04 5.33
CA LEU A 471 39.04 7.87 5.84
C LEU A 471 38.70 9.35 5.93
N ASN A 472 37.87 9.88 5.02
CA ASN A 472 37.71 11.32 4.85
C ASN A 472 36.26 11.78 5.13
N PRO A 473 35.97 12.34 6.32
CA PRO A 473 34.65 12.92 6.59
C PRO A 473 34.46 14.24 5.84
N ILE A 474 33.46 14.29 4.98
CA ILE A 474 33.05 15.48 4.24
C ILE A 474 31.76 16.03 4.85
N ASN A 475 31.87 17.24 5.43
CA ASN A 475 30.77 17.95 6.10
C ASN A 475 30.23 19.15 5.29
N SER A 476 30.72 19.33 4.05
CA SER A 476 30.36 20.45 3.18
C SER A 476 29.80 19.93 1.85
N ILE A 477 28.59 20.38 1.51
CA ILE A 477 27.93 20.09 0.22
C ILE A 477 28.77 20.59 -0.96
N THR A 478 29.43 21.75 -0.82
CA THR A 478 30.29 22.30 -1.87
C THR A 478 31.45 21.37 -2.19
N THR A 479 32.01 20.70 -1.19
CA THR A 479 33.08 19.72 -1.38
C THR A 479 32.56 18.47 -2.09
N ILE A 480 31.39 17.95 -1.69
CA ILE A 480 30.75 16.81 -2.38
C ILE A 480 30.51 17.16 -3.85
N ASN A 481 30.01 18.36 -4.13
CA ASN A 481 29.77 18.82 -5.50
C ASN A 481 31.06 19.12 -6.30
N GLY A 482 32.20 19.22 -5.63
CA GLY A 482 33.52 19.38 -6.25
C GLY A 482 34.21 18.06 -6.59
N GLY A 483 33.67 16.93 -6.13
CA GLY A 483 34.22 15.59 -6.27
C GLY A 483 34.89 15.05 -5.00
N THR A 484 35.00 13.73 -4.92
CA THR A 484 35.67 13.00 -3.82
C THR A 484 37.13 12.68 -4.20
N ILE A 485 37.93 12.23 -3.22
CA ILE A 485 39.35 11.95 -3.47
C ILE A 485 39.45 10.66 -4.29
N GLY A 486 39.77 10.78 -5.58
CA GLY A 486 39.91 9.63 -6.48
C GLY A 486 38.59 9.11 -7.05
N GLY A 487 37.45 9.74 -6.72
CA GLY A 487 36.13 9.42 -7.25
C GLY A 487 35.59 10.46 -8.24
N PRO A 488 34.41 10.20 -8.82
CA PRO A 488 33.76 11.11 -9.76
C PRO A 488 33.29 12.42 -9.11
N THR A 489 33.15 13.48 -9.92
CA THR A 489 32.52 14.74 -9.50
C THR A 489 31.00 14.57 -9.44
N TYR A 490 30.42 14.83 -8.27
CA TYR A 490 28.97 14.85 -8.09
C TYR A 490 28.43 16.27 -8.29
N SER A 491 27.19 16.45 -8.71
CA SER A 491 26.60 17.78 -8.90
C SER A 491 25.15 17.84 -8.45
N GLY A 492 24.71 19.04 -8.05
CA GLY A 492 23.33 19.30 -7.66
C GLY A 492 22.92 18.76 -6.29
N ASN A 493 23.85 18.38 -5.42
CA ASN A 493 23.53 18.02 -4.03
C ASN A 493 23.30 19.29 -3.18
N TYR A 494 22.37 19.24 -2.22
CA TYR A 494 21.90 20.42 -1.47
C TYR A 494 21.47 20.14 -0.03
#